data_AF-A0A9I3EI24-F1
#
_entry.id   AF-A0A9I3EI24-F1
#
_cell.length_a   1.000
_cell.length_b   1.000
_cell.length_c   1.000
_cell.angle_alpha   90.00
_cell.angle_beta   90.00
_cell.angle_gamma   90.00
#
_symmetry.space_group_name_H-M   'P 1'
#
loop_
_entity.id
_entity.type
_entity.pdbx_description
1 polymer ?
#
loop_
_entity_poly.entity_id
_entity_poly.type
_entity_poly.pdbx_seq_one_letter_code
_entity_poly.pdbx_strand_id
1 'polypeptide(L)'
;MKSLAALAIVVIVNSLYVGAFYKNSFDVIRGCKQYNPIAGYDCPLKYFPTADFRHVGVTVDSKFFKLAVLGPNDGHIRFGDSLYPYDKDVIEIVLGGWANTKSVGRRQRRVETNKYTNIQLTEAQTPNILSPFHPTVFVVEVFNNGTVQASIDGQAHPFLSFTDESLIPVDYMAFAKFDKDLVYFYDCPLDNANTVSDNLLRNNTTEQ
;
A
#
# COMPACT_ATOMS: atom_id res chain seq x y z
N MET A 1 -35.89 41.16 -57.28
CA MET A 1 -35.53 39.88 -56.60
C MET A 1 -35.01 40.24 -55.22
N LYS A 2 -35.74 39.92 -54.15
CA LYS A 2 -35.38 40.26 -52.77
C LYS A 2 -34.48 39.16 -52.21
N SER A 3 -33.22 39.49 -51.93
CA SER A 3 -32.28 38.60 -51.25
C SER A 3 -32.56 38.65 -49.74
N LEU A 4 -33.12 37.59 -49.17
CA LEU A 4 -33.16 37.41 -47.72
C LEU A 4 -31.77 36.98 -47.26
N ALA A 5 -31.06 37.89 -46.58
CA ALA A 5 -29.86 37.54 -45.83
C ALA A 5 -30.29 36.92 -44.50
N ALA A 6 -30.06 35.61 -44.33
CA ALA A 6 -30.27 34.93 -43.07
C ALA A 6 -29.07 35.20 -42.14
N LEU A 7 -29.32 35.89 -41.02
CA LEU A 7 -28.32 36.14 -39.99
C LEU A 7 -28.18 34.88 -39.12
N ALA A 8 -27.06 34.17 -39.24
CA ALA A 8 -26.74 33.05 -38.36
C ALA A 8 -26.13 33.58 -37.05
N ILE A 9 -26.88 33.49 -35.95
CA ILE A 9 -26.39 33.83 -34.61
C ILE A 9 -25.70 32.58 -34.04
N VAL A 10 -24.37 32.60 -33.97
CA VAL A 10 -23.58 31.54 -33.32
C VAL A 10 -23.51 31.85 -31.82
N VAL A 11 -24.21 31.06 -31.02
CA VAL A 11 -24.14 31.12 -29.56
C VAL A 11 -22.95 30.29 -29.08
N ILE A 12 -21.85 30.94 -28.70
CA ILE A 12 -20.70 30.28 -28.08
C ILE A 12 -21.01 30.11 -26.59
N VAL A 13 -21.45 28.91 -26.21
CA VAL A 13 -21.59 28.54 -24.80
C VAL A 13 -20.21 28.20 -24.27
N ASN A 14 -19.56 29.16 -23.61
CA ASN A 14 -18.39 28.87 -22.79
C ASN A 14 -18.86 28.13 -21.53
N SER A 15 -18.87 26.81 -21.61
CA SER A 15 -19.04 25.94 -20.45
C SER A 15 -17.79 26.08 -19.57
N LEU A 16 -17.82 27.00 -18.61
CA LEU A 16 -16.89 26.98 -17.49
C LEU A 16 -17.15 25.69 -16.72
N TYR A 17 -16.32 24.68 -16.96
CA TYR A 17 -16.31 23.46 -16.17
C TYR A 17 -15.75 23.80 -14.79
N VAL A 18 -16.61 24.30 -13.91
CA VAL A 18 -16.31 24.36 -12.48
C VAL A 18 -16.46 22.94 -11.96
N GLY A 19 -15.40 22.14 -12.10
CA GLY A 19 -15.33 20.85 -11.45
C GLY A 19 -15.47 21.07 -9.95
N ALA A 20 -16.53 20.54 -9.35
CA ALA A 20 -16.64 20.51 -7.91
C ALA A 20 -15.48 19.65 -7.37
N PHE A 21 -14.48 20.28 -6.77
CA PHE A 21 -13.35 19.60 -6.12
C PHE A 21 -13.79 19.01 -4.77
N TYR A 22 -14.82 18.16 -4.76
CA TYR A 22 -15.02 17.25 -3.65
C TYR A 22 -14.09 16.06 -3.87
N LYS A 23 -12.89 16.13 -3.29
CA LYS A 23 -11.90 15.06 -3.34
C LYS A 23 -12.52 13.83 -2.67
N ASN A 24 -12.86 12.80 -3.44
CA ASN A 24 -13.47 11.61 -2.90
C ASN A 24 -12.38 10.84 -2.12
N SER A 25 -12.67 10.40 -0.89
CA SER A 25 -11.69 9.65 -0.08
C SER A 25 -11.22 8.36 -0.75
N PHE A 26 -11.99 7.83 -1.70
CA PHE A 26 -11.64 6.66 -2.50
C PHE A 26 -10.80 6.99 -3.74
N ASP A 27 -10.58 8.25 -4.08
CA ASP A 27 -9.67 8.60 -5.19
C ASP A 27 -8.22 8.18 -4.89
N VAL A 28 -7.86 8.05 -3.60
CA VAL A 28 -6.51 7.65 -3.14
C VAL A 28 -6.15 6.20 -3.47
N ILE A 29 -7.14 5.35 -3.76
CA ILE A 29 -6.95 3.94 -4.16
C ILE A 29 -7.10 3.74 -5.68
N ARG A 30 -7.21 4.83 -6.44
CA ARG A 30 -7.41 4.75 -7.89
C ARG A 30 -6.22 4.06 -8.54
N GLY A 31 -6.51 2.98 -9.27
CA GLY A 31 -5.49 2.20 -10.00
C GLY A 31 -4.81 1.11 -9.16
N CYS A 32 -5.12 0.99 -7.86
CA CYS A 32 -4.68 -0.14 -7.06
C CYS A 32 -5.38 -1.44 -7.50
N LYS A 33 -4.69 -2.58 -7.33
CA LYS A 33 -5.35 -3.88 -7.32
C LYS A 33 -6.16 -4.01 -6.02
N GLN A 34 -7.33 -4.64 -6.07
CA GLN A 34 -8.16 -4.91 -4.91
C GLN A 34 -8.10 -6.40 -4.54
N TYR A 35 -8.07 -6.72 -3.25
CA TYR A 35 -8.17 -8.08 -2.73
C TYR A 35 -9.22 -8.17 -1.63
N ASN A 36 -10.22 -9.02 -1.85
CA ASN A 36 -11.29 -9.43 -0.92
C ASN A 36 -12.11 -10.57 -1.58
N PRO A 37 -12.77 -11.47 -0.82
CA PRO A 37 -12.71 -11.60 0.64
C PRO A 37 -11.32 -12.03 1.13
N ILE A 38 -10.98 -11.64 2.35
CA ILE A 38 -9.68 -11.87 2.96
C ILE A 38 -9.73 -13.11 3.86
N ALA A 39 -8.72 -13.96 3.75
CA ALA A 39 -8.56 -15.13 4.61
C ALA A 39 -8.31 -14.71 6.07
N GLY A 40 -8.85 -15.51 7.01
CA GLY A 40 -8.62 -15.29 8.44
C GLY A 40 -7.16 -15.55 8.84
N TYR A 41 -6.79 -15.07 10.02
CA TYR A 41 -5.42 -15.11 10.55
C TYR A 41 -4.77 -16.51 10.53
N ASP A 42 -5.60 -17.55 10.77
CA ASP A 42 -5.20 -18.96 10.84
C ASP A 42 -5.53 -19.78 9.58
N CYS A 43 -6.01 -19.12 8.52
CA CYS A 43 -6.29 -19.76 7.25
C CYS A 43 -5.04 -19.81 6.36
N PRO A 44 -4.98 -20.73 5.37
CA PRO A 44 -4.00 -20.65 4.29
C PRO A 44 -4.13 -19.31 3.56
N LEU A 45 -3.05 -18.51 3.55
CA LEU A 45 -3.03 -17.22 2.90
C LEU A 45 -2.54 -17.33 1.46
N LYS A 46 -3.10 -16.50 0.58
CA LYS A 46 -2.55 -16.30 -0.77
C LYS A 46 -1.37 -15.34 -0.69
N TYR A 47 -0.18 -15.85 -1.00
CA TYR A 47 1.02 -15.06 -1.17
C TYR A 47 1.16 -14.63 -2.64
N PHE A 48 1.19 -13.32 -2.87
CA PHE A 48 1.36 -12.72 -4.19
C PHE A 48 2.86 -12.48 -4.43
N PRO A 49 3.43 -12.95 -5.55
CA PRO A 49 4.80 -12.62 -5.91
C PRO A 49 4.91 -11.11 -6.15
N THR A 50 5.81 -10.45 -5.45
CA THR A 50 6.02 -9.00 -5.59
C THR A 50 6.69 -8.64 -6.91
N ALA A 51 7.34 -9.61 -7.56
CA ALA A 51 7.83 -9.47 -8.94
C ALA A 51 6.72 -9.20 -9.97
N ASP A 52 5.47 -9.57 -9.68
CA ASP A 52 4.31 -9.33 -10.56
C ASP A 52 3.62 -7.98 -10.29
N PHE A 53 4.14 -7.20 -9.34
CA PHE A 53 3.63 -5.86 -9.03
C PHE A 53 4.21 -4.84 -10.01
N ARG A 54 3.36 -3.94 -10.51
CA ARG A 54 3.73 -2.92 -11.50
C ARG A 54 4.23 -1.63 -10.85
N HIS A 55 3.87 -1.39 -9.60
CA HIS A 55 4.10 -0.14 -8.88
C HIS A 55 4.96 -0.35 -7.63
N VAL A 56 6.01 -1.15 -7.76
CA VAL A 56 7.03 -1.32 -6.70
C VAL A 56 8.04 -0.20 -6.82
N GLY A 57 8.25 0.51 -5.72
CA GLY A 57 9.29 1.50 -5.59
C GLY A 57 10.61 0.82 -5.28
N VAL A 58 11.68 1.20 -5.96
CA VAL A 58 13.00 0.62 -5.76
C VAL A 58 14.00 1.74 -5.58
N THR A 59 14.79 1.67 -4.51
CA THR A 59 15.97 2.49 -4.30
C THR A 59 17.22 1.62 -4.36
N VAL A 60 18.39 2.22 -4.15
CA VAL A 60 19.64 1.46 -4.02
C VAL A 60 19.63 0.51 -2.82
N ASP A 61 18.89 0.86 -1.76
CA ASP A 61 18.95 0.19 -0.47
C ASP A 61 17.61 -0.43 -0.05
N SER A 62 16.52 -0.24 -0.80
CA SER A 62 15.18 -0.65 -0.37
C SER A 62 14.21 -0.94 -1.51
N LYS A 63 13.13 -1.65 -1.16
CA LYS A 63 11.89 -1.71 -1.93
C LYS A 63 10.76 -1.12 -1.10
N PHE A 64 9.88 -0.34 -1.72
CA PHE A 64 8.70 0.20 -1.06
C PHE A 64 7.40 -0.07 -1.82
N PHE A 65 6.34 -0.28 -1.05
CA PHE A 65 5.03 -0.72 -1.54
C PHE A 65 3.97 0.22 -1.03
N LYS A 66 3.23 0.84 -1.95
CA LYS A 66 2.02 1.61 -1.62
C LYS A 66 0.82 0.67 -1.59
N LEU A 67 0.13 0.65 -0.47
CA LEU A 67 -1.02 -0.22 -0.20
C LEU A 67 -2.05 0.55 0.64
N ALA A 68 -3.31 0.14 0.62
CA ALA A 68 -4.34 0.74 1.45
C ALA A 68 -5.20 -0.33 2.11
N VAL A 69 -5.73 0.00 3.28
CA VAL A 69 -6.64 -0.86 4.03
C VAL A 69 -7.93 -0.08 4.29
N LEU A 70 -9.05 -0.68 3.94
CA LEU A 70 -10.38 -0.22 4.31
C LEU A 70 -11.00 -1.23 5.28
N GLY A 71 -11.35 -0.76 6.47
CA GLY A 71 -11.97 -1.57 7.51
C GLY A 71 -11.66 -1.06 8.92
N PRO A 72 -12.29 -1.63 9.94
CA PRO A 72 -12.30 -1.05 11.29
C PRO A 72 -11.00 -1.24 12.09
N ASN A 73 -10.30 -2.36 11.95
CA ASN A 73 -9.14 -2.75 12.76
C ASN A 73 -8.48 -4.04 12.21
N ASP A 74 -7.35 -4.42 12.81
CA ASP A 74 -6.69 -5.72 12.64
C ASP A 74 -6.35 -6.10 11.18
N GLY A 75 -5.69 -5.17 10.48
CA GLY A 75 -5.09 -5.41 9.18
C GLY A 75 -3.71 -6.06 9.28
N HIS A 76 -3.58 -7.32 8.86
CA HIS A 76 -2.31 -8.04 8.81
C HIS A 76 -1.71 -8.06 7.40
N ILE A 77 -0.47 -7.59 7.28
CA ILE A 77 0.36 -7.71 6.07
C ILE A 77 1.51 -8.65 6.42
N ARG A 78 1.74 -9.68 5.60
CA ARG A 78 2.88 -10.60 5.75
C ARG A 78 3.75 -10.57 4.52
N PHE A 79 5.06 -10.71 4.67
CA PHE A 79 5.95 -10.95 3.54
C PHE A 79 7.10 -11.91 3.87
N GLY A 80 7.60 -12.57 2.83
CA GLY A 80 8.72 -13.51 2.94
C GLY A 80 9.27 -13.98 1.60
N ASP A 81 10.14 -14.98 1.66
CA ASP A 81 10.92 -15.54 0.54
C ASP A 81 10.20 -16.67 -0.23
N SER A 82 8.97 -17.02 0.17
CA SER A 82 8.30 -18.25 -0.28
C SER A 82 6.81 -18.03 -0.54
N LEU A 83 6.33 -18.67 -1.61
CA LEU A 83 4.90 -18.79 -1.91
C LEU A 83 4.15 -19.60 -0.83
N TYR A 84 4.84 -20.54 -0.19
CA TYR A 84 4.31 -21.40 0.88
C TYR A 84 5.24 -21.30 2.09
N PRO A 85 4.95 -20.42 3.07
CA PRO A 85 5.88 -20.14 4.17
C PRO A 85 5.64 -20.99 5.42
N TYR A 86 5.04 -22.18 5.29
CA TYR A 86 5.03 -23.13 6.40
C TYR A 86 6.48 -23.52 6.72
N ASP A 87 6.80 -23.56 8.02
CA ASP A 87 8.15 -23.79 8.53
C ASP A 87 9.18 -22.77 8.04
N LYS A 88 8.72 -21.57 7.68
CA LYS A 88 9.55 -20.41 7.39
C LYS A 88 9.12 -19.22 8.22
N ASP A 89 10.06 -18.33 8.43
CA ASP A 89 9.81 -17.07 9.10
C ASP A 89 9.33 -16.05 8.06
N VAL A 90 8.32 -15.27 8.43
CA VAL A 90 7.84 -14.12 7.66
C VAL A 90 7.83 -12.90 8.55
N ILE A 91 7.96 -11.73 7.95
CA ILE A 91 7.65 -10.47 8.65
C ILE A 91 6.15 -10.27 8.61
N GLU A 92 5.58 -9.86 9.73
CA GLU A 92 4.20 -9.46 9.85
C GLU A 92 4.10 -8.03 10.42
N ILE A 93 3.31 -7.21 9.73
CA ILE A 93 2.90 -5.89 10.17
C ILE A 93 1.42 -5.96 10.50
N VAL A 94 1.07 -5.63 11.74
CA VAL A 94 -0.31 -5.53 12.22
C VAL A 94 -0.67 -4.04 12.30
N LEU A 95 -1.70 -3.65 11.57
CA LEU A 95 -2.25 -2.29 11.52
C LEU A 95 -3.55 -2.23 12.31
N GLY A 96 -3.63 -1.29 13.25
CA GLY A 96 -4.84 -1.07 14.04
C GLY A 96 -5.23 -2.28 14.89
N GLY A 97 -4.26 -2.96 15.50
CA GLY A 97 -4.49 -4.01 16.49
C GLY A 97 -5.12 -3.50 17.79
N TRP A 98 -5.60 -4.42 18.63
CA TRP A 98 -6.24 -4.11 19.92
C TRP A 98 -7.36 -3.08 19.79
N ALA A 99 -8.34 -3.38 18.93
CA ALA A 99 -9.44 -2.47 18.62
C ALA A 99 -8.95 -1.11 18.07
N ASN A 100 -8.03 -1.16 17.09
CA ASN A 100 -7.52 0.02 16.39
C ASN A 100 -6.73 0.99 17.28
N THR A 101 -6.02 0.49 18.29
CA THR A 101 -5.23 1.32 19.21
C THR A 101 -3.73 1.24 18.96
N LYS A 102 -3.24 0.17 18.34
CA LYS A 102 -1.82 -0.12 18.22
C LYS A 102 -1.45 -0.68 16.86
N SER A 103 -0.18 -0.55 16.48
CA SER A 103 0.41 -1.27 15.35
C SER A 103 1.67 -1.99 15.80
N VAL A 104 1.93 -3.17 15.25
CA VAL A 104 3.02 -4.05 15.68
C VAL A 104 3.79 -4.56 14.47
N GLY A 105 5.12 -4.53 14.57
CA GLY A 105 6.01 -5.24 13.68
C GLY A 105 6.53 -6.49 14.38
N ARG A 106 6.44 -7.64 13.74
CA ARG A 106 6.86 -8.91 14.35
C ARG A 106 7.36 -9.92 13.33
N ARG A 107 8.19 -10.84 13.78
CA ARG A 107 8.53 -12.05 13.03
C ARG A 107 7.53 -13.14 13.40
N GLN A 108 6.88 -13.74 12.40
CA GLN A 108 5.96 -14.84 12.58
C GLN A 108 6.54 -16.11 11.96
N ARG A 109 6.43 -17.23 12.66
CA ARG A 109 6.63 -18.57 12.10
C ARG A 109 5.37 -19.38 12.26
N ARG A 110 4.96 -20.13 11.24
CA ARG A 110 3.83 -21.06 11.31
C ARG A 110 4.25 -22.42 10.78
N VAL A 111 3.98 -23.46 11.54
CA VAL A 111 4.29 -24.84 11.14
C VAL A 111 3.07 -25.48 10.47
N GLU A 112 3.26 -26.61 9.78
CA GLU A 112 2.17 -27.32 9.06
C GLU A 112 0.95 -27.65 9.92
N THR A 113 1.14 -27.91 11.22
CA THR A 113 0.05 -28.16 12.18
C THR A 113 -0.72 -26.90 12.59
N ASN A 114 -0.50 -25.79 11.89
CA ASN A 114 -1.09 -24.47 12.10
C ASN A 114 -0.74 -23.78 13.43
N LYS A 115 0.19 -24.34 14.21
CA LYS A 115 0.77 -23.65 15.36
C LYS A 115 1.68 -22.53 14.87
N TYR A 116 1.65 -21.39 15.57
CA TYR A 116 2.48 -20.24 15.22
C TYR A 116 3.23 -19.69 16.43
N THR A 117 4.37 -19.05 16.17
CA THR A 117 5.11 -18.22 17.11
C THR A 117 5.20 -16.80 16.56
N ASN A 118 5.02 -15.82 17.44
CA ASN A 118 5.10 -14.40 17.11
C ASN A 118 6.16 -13.76 17.99
N ILE A 119 7.26 -13.31 17.40
CA ILE A 119 8.32 -12.58 18.06
C ILE A 119 8.09 -11.09 17.78
N GLN A 120 7.58 -10.36 18.76
CA GLN A 120 7.34 -8.92 18.64
C GLN A 120 8.67 -8.17 18.56
N LEU A 121 8.85 -7.38 17.49
CA LEU A 121 10.05 -6.59 17.23
C LEU A 121 9.83 -5.12 17.61
N THR A 122 8.61 -4.62 17.42
CA THR A 122 8.25 -3.24 17.79
C THR A 122 6.73 -3.11 18.01
N GLU A 123 6.33 -2.06 18.71
CA GLU A 123 4.95 -1.66 18.91
C GLU A 123 4.86 -0.12 18.90
N ALA A 124 3.82 0.41 18.26
CA ALA A 124 3.49 1.83 18.28
C ALA A 124 2.02 2.03 18.69
N GLN A 125 1.74 3.10 19.43
CA GLN A 125 0.36 3.54 19.67
C GLN A 125 -0.14 4.26 18.41
N THR A 126 -1.19 3.71 17.79
CA THR A 126 -1.76 4.20 16.53
C THR A 126 -3.29 4.22 16.61
N PRO A 127 -3.88 5.05 17.49
CA PRO A 127 -5.32 5.08 17.68
C PRO A 127 -6.03 5.54 16.40
N ASN A 128 -7.05 4.78 16.00
CA ASN A 128 -7.90 5.06 14.84
C ASN A 128 -7.13 5.12 13.51
N ILE A 129 -6.04 4.35 13.37
CA ILE A 129 -5.25 4.34 12.12
C ILE A 129 -5.99 3.70 10.95
N LEU A 130 -6.93 2.80 11.22
CA LEU A 130 -7.84 2.23 10.22
C LEU A 130 -9.24 2.85 10.31
N SER A 131 -9.98 2.83 9.20
CA SER A 131 -11.35 3.33 9.14
C SER A 131 -12.22 2.42 8.27
N PRO A 132 -13.46 2.09 8.70
CA PRO A 132 -14.40 1.36 7.86
C PRO A 132 -15.03 2.23 6.77
N PHE A 133 -14.80 3.55 6.80
CA PHE A 133 -15.45 4.51 5.89
C PHE A 133 -14.50 5.09 4.84
N HIS A 134 -13.20 5.11 5.13
CA HIS A 134 -12.19 5.71 4.27
C HIS A 134 -10.95 4.81 4.19
N PRO A 135 -10.46 4.47 2.99
CA PRO A 135 -9.21 3.72 2.87
C PRO A 135 -8.06 4.54 3.47
N THR A 136 -7.27 3.90 4.34
CA THR A 136 -6.03 4.50 4.82
C THR A 136 -4.89 3.95 3.98
N VAL A 137 -4.11 4.83 3.37
CA VAL A 137 -2.99 4.47 2.49
C VAL A 137 -1.70 4.47 3.30
N PHE A 138 -0.95 3.40 3.13
CA PHE A 138 0.32 3.13 3.78
C PHE A 138 1.42 2.94 2.74
N VAL A 139 2.63 3.32 3.12
CA VAL A 139 3.85 2.95 2.43
C VAL A 139 4.64 2.04 3.34
N VAL A 140 4.88 0.80 2.89
CA VAL A 140 5.76 -0.16 3.57
C VAL A 140 7.07 -0.20 2.82
N GLU A 141 8.15 0.20 3.47
CA GLU A 141 9.50 0.18 2.92
C GLU A 141 10.35 -0.87 3.64
N VAL A 142 11.01 -1.72 2.85
CA VAL A 142 11.86 -2.82 3.31
C VAL A 142 13.26 -2.57 2.79
N PHE A 143 14.18 -2.35 3.71
CA PHE A 143 15.58 -2.05 3.42
C PHE A 143 16.43 -3.34 3.40
N ASN A 144 17.49 -3.34 2.59
CA ASN A 144 18.43 -4.45 2.43
C ASN A 144 19.15 -4.83 3.73
N ASN A 145 19.21 -3.91 4.70
CA ASN A 145 19.79 -4.14 6.02
C ASN A 145 18.80 -4.76 7.05
N GLY A 146 17.59 -5.12 6.61
CA GLY A 146 16.55 -5.70 7.48
C GLY A 146 15.68 -4.67 8.19
N THR A 147 15.90 -3.37 7.99
CA THR A 147 14.98 -2.34 8.49
C THR A 147 13.66 -2.41 7.70
N VAL A 148 12.55 -2.35 8.43
CA VAL A 148 11.20 -2.23 7.87
C VAL A 148 10.56 -0.99 8.46
N GLN A 149 9.94 -0.18 7.59
CA GLN A 149 9.24 1.03 7.96
C GLN A 149 7.82 1.00 7.39
N ALA A 150 6.86 1.43 8.20
CA ALA A 150 5.50 1.70 7.74
C ALA A 150 5.15 3.17 8.04
N SER A 151 4.72 3.86 7.01
CA SER A 151 4.31 5.27 7.02
C SER A 151 2.89 5.40 6.50
N ILE A 152 2.14 6.39 6.97
CA ILE A 152 0.91 6.81 6.29
C ILE A 152 1.34 7.62 5.07
N ASP A 153 0.71 7.39 3.91
CA ASP A 153 1.02 8.09 2.67
C ASP A 153 0.99 9.61 2.84
N GLY A 154 2.03 10.29 2.38
CA GLY A 154 2.21 11.73 2.55
C GLY A 154 2.75 12.18 3.92
N GLN A 155 2.92 11.28 4.90
CA GLN A 155 3.61 11.60 6.16
C GLN A 155 5.12 11.41 6.03
N ALA A 156 5.89 12.34 6.61
CA ALA A 156 7.35 12.34 6.51
C ALA A 156 8.03 11.29 7.40
N HIS A 157 7.40 10.88 8.50
CA HIS A 157 7.98 9.96 9.47
C HIS A 157 7.17 8.67 9.55
N PRO A 158 7.84 7.51 9.63
CA PRO A 158 7.15 6.24 9.84
C PRO A 158 6.51 6.22 11.23
N PHE A 159 5.28 5.71 11.31
CA PHE A 159 4.64 5.44 12.61
C PHE A 159 5.15 4.14 13.23
N LEU A 160 5.76 3.26 12.42
CA LEU A 160 6.31 1.98 12.84
C LEU A 160 7.67 1.76 12.15
N SER A 161 8.71 1.48 12.92
CA SER A 161 10.02 1.10 12.39
C SER A 161 10.66 0.04 13.28
N PHE A 162 11.28 -0.95 12.65
CA PHE A 162 12.04 -2.01 13.32
C PHE A 162 13.12 -2.55 12.39
N THR A 163 14.11 -3.24 12.95
CA THR A 163 15.14 -3.94 12.19
C THR A 163 15.15 -5.40 12.61
N ASP A 164 15.25 -6.29 11.64
CA ASP A 164 15.22 -7.73 11.86
C ASP A 164 16.44 -8.42 11.23
N GLU A 165 17.23 -9.10 12.06
CA GLU A 165 18.54 -9.66 11.66
C GLU A 165 18.44 -10.85 10.69
N SER A 166 17.26 -11.44 10.50
CA SER A 166 17.10 -12.52 9.53
C SER A 166 16.99 -12.04 8.08
N LEU A 167 16.96 -10.72 7.84
CA LEU A 167 17.02 -10.13 6.50
C LEU A 167 16.01 -10.75 5.51
N ILE A 168 14.79 -11.03 5.99
CA ILE A 168 13.77 -11.72 5.20
C ILE A 168 13.38 -10.84 4.00
N PRO A 169 13.55 -11.31 2.75
CA PRO A 169 13.20 -10.54 1.58
C PRO A 169 11.67 -10.47 1.40
N VAL A 170 11.23 -9.45 0.68
CA VAL A 170 9.83 -9.21 0.32
C VAL A 170 9.53 -9.74 -1.08
N ASP A 171 9.81 -11.02 -1.32
CA ASP A 171 9.59 -11.67 -2.62
C ASP A 171 8.13 -12.07 -2.82
N TYR A 172 7.44 -12.36 -1.71
CA TYR A 172 6.01 -12.63 -1.67
C TYR A 172 5.34 -11.82 -0.57
N MET A 173 4.14 -11.32 -0.84
CA MET A 173 3.32 -10.57 0.12
C MET A 173 1.93 -11.19 0.25
N ALA A 174 1.41 -11.26 1.47
CA ALA A 174 0.08 -11.75 1.77
C ALA A 174 -0.68 -10.79 2.69
N PHE A 175 -2.00 -10.92 2.68
CA PHE A 175 -2.91 -10.11 3.48
C PHE A 175 -3.84 -11.03 4.26
N ALA A 176 -4.09 -10.69 5.52
CA ALA A 176 -5.00 -11.42 6.38
C ALA A 176 -5.86 -10.46 7.22
N LYS A 177 -6.95 -10.99 7.75
CA LYS A 177 -7.78 -10.35 8.75
C LYS A 177 -7.75 -11.13 10.06
N PHE A 178 -8.06 -10.46 11.17
CA PHE A 178 -8.34 -11.16 12.43
C PHE A 178 -9.83 -11.48 12.55
N ASP A 179 -10.64 -10.57 13.08
CA ASP A 179 -12.08 -10.78 13.33
C ASP A 179 -13.00 -9.94 12.44
N LYS A 180 -12.53 -8.80 11.92
CA LYS A 180 -13.34 -7.90 11.06
C LYS A 180 -13.04 -8.04 9.58
N ASP A 181 -14.05 -7.79 8.77
CA ASP A 181 -13.88 -7.75 7.32
C ASP A 181 -13.09 -6.51 6.90
N LEU A 182 -12.16 -6.75 5.97
CA LEU A 182 -11.24 -5.77 5.43
C LEU A 182 -11.24 -5.86 3.90
N VAL A 183 -10.92 -4.75 3.26
CA VAL A 183 -10.53 -4.71 1.84
C VAL A 183 -9.10 -4.19 1.76
N TYR A 184 -8.24 -4.94 1.09
CA TYR A 184 -6.88 -4.50 0.79
C TYR A 184 -6.81 -3.97 -0.62
N PHE A 185 -6.11 -2.86 -0.77
CA PHE A 185 -5.68 -2.30 -2.03
C PHE A 185 -4.16 -2.40 -2.07
N TYR A 186 -3.61 -2.98 -3.12
CA TYR A 186 -2.18 -3.24 -3.22
C TYR A 186 -1.69 -2.96 -4.64
N ASP A 187 -0.38 -2.93 -4.83
CA ASP A 187 0.22 -2.57 -6.12
C ASP A 187 -0.35 -1.22 -6.62
N CYS A 188 -0.45 -0.26 -5.70
CA CYS A 188 -1.02 1.06 -5.96
C CYS A 188 -0.03 1.94 -6.73
N PRO A 189 -0.49 2.75 -7.71
CA PRO A 189 0.37 3.71 -8.39
C PRO A 189 1.14 4.58 -7.41
N LEU A 190 2.45 4.66 -7.61
CA LEU A 190 3.31 5.56 -6.85
C LEU A 190 3.16 6.96 -7.44
N ASP A 191 2.90 7.94 -6.57
CA ASP A 191 3.08 9.33 -6.97
C ASP A 191 4.55 9.49 -7.40
N ASN A 192 4.80 10.01 -8.59
CA ASN A 192 6.13 10.28 -9.13
C ASN A 192 6.98 9.11 -9.71
N ALA A 193 6.37 8.09 -10.34
CA ALA A 193 7.12 7.19 -11.24
C ALA A 193 7.81 7.95 -12.42
N ASN A 194 7.32 9.14 -12.76
CA ASN A 194 7.93 9.99 -13.79
C ASN A 194 9.12 10.81 -13.30
N THR A 195 9.26 11.09 -12.00
CA THR A 195 10.25 12.07 -11.52
C THR A 195 11.62 11.44 -11.27
N VAL A 196 11.69 10.13 -10.99
CA VAL A 196 12.96 9.40 -10.92
C VAL A 196 13.54 9.19 -12.33
N SER A 197 12.68 8.86 -13.31
CA SER A 197 13.08 8.74 -14.71
C SER A 197 13.51 10.09 -15.30
N ASP A 198 12.80 11.19 -15.01
CA ASP A 198 13.17 12.52 -15.51
C ASP A 198 14.47 13.06 -14.89
N ASN A 199 14.74 12.74 -13.62
CA ASN A 199 16.00 13.14 -12.97
C ASN A 199 17.20 12.33 -13.46
N LEU A 200 17.02 11.04 -13.78
CA LEU A 200 18.07 10.22 -14.41
C LEU A 200 18.33 10.66 -15.87
N LEU A 201 17.28 11.03 -16.61
CA LEU A 201 17.43 11.52 -17.99
C LEU A 201 18.02 12.93 -18.05
N ARG A 202 17.70 13.81 -17.10
CA ARG A 202 18.31 15.15 -16.98
C ARG A 202 19.77 15.09 -16.58
N ASN A 203 20.15 14.22 -15.65
CA ASN A 203 21.55 14.10 -15.23
C ASN A 203 22.47 13.54 -16.32
N ASN A 204 21.92 12.74 -17.26
CA ASN A 204 22.66 12.21 -18.41
C ASN A 204 22.73 13.17 -19.62
N THR A 205 22.04 14.32 -19.58
CA THR A 205 22.03 15.30 -20.68
C THR A 205 22.81 16.59 -20.37
N THR A 206 23.39 16.71 -19.17
CA THR A 206 24.24 17.87 -18.78
C THR A 206 25.75 17.62 -18.85
N GLU A 207 26.19 16.45 -19.32
CA GLU A 207 27.58 16.20 -19.70
C GLU A 207 27.70 15.98 -21.22
N GLN A 208 27.55 17.06 -22.00
CA GLN A 208 28.09 17.14 -23.36
C GLN A 208 28.30 18.60 -23.81
#